data_AF-A0A419GK15-F1
#
_entry.id   AF-A0A419GK15-F1
#
_cell.length_a   1.000
_cell.length_b   1.000
_cell.length_c   1.000
_cell.angle_alpha   90.00
_cell.angle_beta   90.00
_cell.angle_gamma   90.00
#
_symmetry.space_group_name_H-M   'P 1'
#
loop_
_entity.id
_entity.type
_entity.pdbx_description
1 polymer ?
#
loop_
_entity_poly.entity_id
_entity_poly.type
_entity_poly.pdbx_seq_one_letter_code
_entity_poly.pdbx_strand_id
1 'polypeptide(L)'
;MVLKDIAPDAAAHVPAMEKAFLKYNEEELLVAYAKLFVGPNELLAPPYGSIYLDGERRVMGDSTMETIKMYEEAGLKMGDDFKEAPDHIAVELEFMYYLIFKEIEALEKSETDKALDFIKTQNLFQDQFLKKWVGLFCDKIKAGTDNEFYNSLAGCLSVFIEKAQAGDELPVALKASAV
;
A
#
# COMPACT_ATOMS: atom_id res chain seq x y z
N MET A 1 -13.96 15.37 0.03
CA MET A 1 -13.35 14.15 -0.55
C MET A 1 -12.60 13.49 0.59
N VAL A 2 -12.97 12.27 0.97
CA VAL A 2 -12.58 11.60 2.22
C VAL A 2 -11.05 11.61 2.47
N LEU A 3 -10.24 11.45 1.41
CA LEU A 3 -8.78 11.49 1.53
C LEU A 3 -8.24 12.83 2.04
N LYS A 4 -8.91 13.96 1.76
CA LYS A 4 -8.48 15.29 2.22
C LYS A 4 -8.60 15.43 3.74
N ASP A 5 -9.57 14.73 4.32
CA ASP A 5 -9.85 14.79 5.75
C ASP A 5 -8.90 13.85 6.54
N ILE A 6 -8.50 12.73 5.93
CA ILE A 6 -7.64 11.71 6.55
C ILE A 6 -6.14 11.95 6.28
N ALA A 7 -5.78 12.32 5.05
CA ALA A 7 -4.39 12.50 4.62
C ALA A 7 -4.23 13.74 3.72
N PRO A 8 -4.31 14.96 4.28
CA PRO A 8 -4.32 16.20 3.50
C PRO A 8 -3.06 16.38 2.63
N ASP A 9 -1.91 15.91 3.10
CA ASP A 9 -0.66 15.98 2.35
C ASP A 9 -0.67 15.05 1.13
N ALA A 10 -1.23 13.84 1.27
CA ALA A 10 -1.40 12.93 0.13
C ALA A 10 -2.44 13.49 -0.85
N ALA A 11 -3.53 14.06 -0.32
CA ALA A 11 -4.59 14.69 -1.10
C ALA A 11 -4.09 15.88 -1.95
N ALA A 12 -2.97 16.52 -1.58
CA ALA A 12 -2.37 17.59 -2.37
C ALA A 12 -1.93 17.13 -3.78
N HIS A 13 -1.70 15.83 -3.98
CA HIS A 13 -1.35 15.26 -5.28
C HIS A 13 -2.56 14.99 -6.18
N VAL A 14 -3.78 14.94 -5.62
CA VAL A 14 -4.99 14.55 -6.35
C VAL A 14 -5.36 15.49 -7.49
N PRO A 15 -5.34 16.83 -7.34
CA PRO A 15 -5.70 17.73 -8.44
C PRO A 15 -4.79 17.57 -9.67
N ALA A 16 -3.49 17.34 -9.46
CA ALA A 16 -2.55 17.08 -10.54
C ALA A 16 -2.82 15.71 -11.19
N MET A 17 -3.12 14.70 -10.38
CA MET A 17 -3.46 13.36 -10.84
C MET A 17 -4.74 13.34 -11.68
N GLU A 18 -5.81 14.00 -11.24
CA GLU A 18 -7.08 14.12 -11.96
C GLU A 18 -6.88 14.83 -13.32
N LYS A 19 -6.14 15.94 -13.32
CA LYS A 19 -5.80 16.66 -14.55
C LYS A 19 -5.01 15.78 -15.52
N ALA A 20 -4.03 15.03 -15.01
CA ALA A 20 -3.22 14.13 -15.83
C ALA A 20 -4.05 12.95 -16.35
N PHE A 21 -4.94 12.38 -15.54
CA PHE A 21 -5.85 11.31 -15.93
C PHE A 21 -6.76 11.71 -17.09
N LEU A 22 -7.25 12.95 -17.10
CA LEU A 22 -8.06 13.49 -18.21
C LEU A 22 -7.24 13.91 -19.44
N LYS A 23 -5.93 14.10 -19.27
CA LYS A 23 -4.99 14.49 -20.34
C LYS A 23 -4.56 13.29 -21.18
N TYR A 24 -4.30 12.15 -20.55
CA TYR A 24 -3.86 10.93 -21.22
C TYR A 24 -5.05 10.05 -21.59
N ASN A 25 -4.99 9.40 -22.74
CA ASN A 25 -5.94 8.35 -23.08
C ASN A 25 -5.51 7.00 -22.46
N GLU A 26 -6.41 6.00 -22.56
CA GLU A 26 -6.18 4.66 -22.02
C GLU A 26 -4.92 3.99 -22.59
N GLU A 27 -4.66 4.12 -23.90
CA GLU A 27 -3.49 3.52 -24.53
C GLU A 27 -2.19 4.12 -24.00
N GLU A 28 -2.13 5.44 -23.84
CA GLU A 28 -0.95 6.13 -23.28
C GLU A 28 -0.68 5.70 -21.82
N LEU A 29 -1.74 5.52 -21.02
CA LEU A 29 -1.64 5.01 -19.67
C LEU A 29 -1.17 3.54 -19.65
N LEU A 30 -1.72 2.70 -20.52
CA LEU A 30 -1.32 1.28 -20.64
C LEU A 30 0.13 1.13 -21.10
N VAL A 31 0.61 1.98 -22.00
CA VAL A 31 2.01 2.00 -22.42
C VAL A 31 2.93 2.36 -21.25
N ALA A 32 2.57 3.37 -20.46
CA ALA A 32 3.33 3.73 -19.27
C ALA A 32 3.27 2.62 -18.21
N TYR A 33 2.11 2.02 -17.96
CA TYR A 33 1.92 0.87 -17.08
C TYR A 33 2.83 -0.29 -17.50
N ALA A 34 2.80 -0.67 -18.78
CA ALA A 34 3.58 -1.78 -19.29
C ALA A 34 5.09 -1.54 -19.14
N LYS A 35 5.56 -0.31 -19.38
CA LYS A 35 6.98 0.05 -19.18
C LYS A 35 7.40 -0.01 -17.72
N LEU A 36 6.53 0.41 -16.80
CA LEU A 36 6.84 0.47 -15.38
C LEU A 36 6.80 -0.90 -14.71
N PHE A 37 5.73 -1.67 -14.94
CA PHE A 37 5.35 -2.79 -14.09
C PHE A 37 5.29 -4.15 -14.79
N VAL A 38 5.29 -4.21 -16.13
CA VAL A 38 5.13 -5.48 -16.87
C VAL A 38 6.37 -5.87 -17.65
N GLY A 39 6.80 -5.02 -18.59
CA GLY A 39 7.98 -5.18 -19.43
C GLY A 39 8.03 -6.47 -20.27
N PRO A 40 8.77 -6.47 -21.39
CA PRO A 40 9.48 -7.68 -21.82
C PRO A 40 10.92 -7.72 -21.28
N ASN A 41 11.41 -6.61 -20.71
CA ASN A 41 12.74 -6.42 -20.14
C ASN A 41 12.63 -6.16 -18.62
N GLU A 42 13.77 -5.88 -17.96
CA GLU A 42 13.79 -5.52 -16.53
C GLU A 42 12.79 -4.39 -16.20
N LEU A 43 11.95 -4.63 -15.19
CA LEU A 43 10.95 -3.67 -14.74
C LEU A 43 11.60 -2.40 -14.21
N LEU A 44 11.10 -1.24 -14.65
CA LEU A 44 11.61 0.05 -14.18
C LEU A 44 11.22 0.33 -12.73
N ALA A 45 10.01 -0.10 -12.34
CA ALA A 45 9.49 -0.02 -10.99
C ALA A 45 8.81 -1.35 -10.63
N PRO A 46 9.58 -2.40 -10.29
CA PRO A 46 9.03 -3.68 -9.87
C PRO A 46 8.01 -3.49 -8.73
N PRO A 47 6.77 -3.98 -8.81
CA PRO A 47 5.74 -3.72 -7.80
C PRO A 47 5.74 -4.72 -6.63
N TYR A 48 6.88 -5.36 -6.33
CA TYR A 48 6.99 -6.44 -5.34
C TYR A 48 7.94 -6.06 -4.20
N GLY A 49 7.49 -6.18 -2.95
CA GLY A 49 8.26 -5.77 -1.76
C GLY A 49 9.63 -6.46 -1.65
N SER A 50 9.70 -7.77 -1.91
CA SER A 50 10.94 -8.57 -1.85
C SER A 50 12.07 -8.06 -2.74
N ILE A 51 11.75 -7.42 -3.87
CA ILE A 51 12.78 -6.81 -4.74
C ILE A 51 13.56 -5.71 -4.02
N TYR A 52 12.89 -4.97 -3.11
CA TYR A 52 13.47 -3.84 -2.39
C TYR A 52 14.00 -4.23 -1.01
N LEU A 53 13.34 -5.20 -0.36
CA LEU A 53 13.66 -5.60 1.02
C LEU A 53 14.80 -6.63 1.09
N ASP A 54 14.81 -7.60 0.18
CA ASP A 54 15.67 -8.78 0.31
C ASP A 54 17.00 -8.64 -0.45
N GLY A 55 17.26 -7.48 -1.07
CA GLY A 55 18.55 -7.11 -1.68
C GLY A 55 18.97 -7.89 -2.93
N GLU A 56 18.38 -9.06 -3.20
CA GLU A 56 18.77 -9.94 -4.31
C GLU A 56 17.87 -9.84 -5.56
N ARG A 57 16.96 -8.86 -5.64
CA ARG A 57 15.95 -8.75 -6.72
C ARG A 57 15.20 -10.07 -6.96
N ARG A 58 14.95 -10.81 -5.88
CA ARG A 58 14.27 -12.10 -5.93
C ARG A 58 12.82 -11.89 -5.54
N VAL A 59 11.91 -12.26 -6.42
CA VAL A 59 10.48 -12.37 -6.10
C VAL A 59 10.27 -13.64 -5.26
N MET A 60 9.37 -13.62 -4.28
CA MET A 60 9.16 -14.69 -3.29
C MET A 60 10.37 -14.91 -2.37
N GLY A 61 10.94 -13.82 -1.85
CA GLY A 61 12.02 -13.87 -0.86
C GLY A 61 11.51 -14.00 0.58
N ASP A 62 12.40 -13.76 1.55
CA ASP A 62 12.09 -13.90 2.98
C ASP A 62 10.97 -12.94 3.39
N SER A 63 10.96 -11.70 2.87
CA SER A 63 9.90 -10.74 3.16
C SER A 63 8.54 -11.22 2.65
N THR A 64 8.49 -11.92 1.50
CA THR A 64 7.24 -12.47 0.97
C THR A 64 6.68 -13.58 1.86
N MET A 65 7.55 -14.41 2.46
CA MET A 65 7.10 -15.44 3.40
C MET A 65 6.57 -14.83 4.70
N GLU A 66 7.16 -13.73 5.16
CA GLU A 66 6.67 -13.00 6.33
C GLU A 66 5.31 -12.33 6.06
N THR A 67 5.09 -11.74 4.87
CA THR A 67 3.77 -11.19 4.53
C THR A 67 2.69 -12.28 4.45
N ILE A 68 2.99 -13.42 3.83
CA ILE A 68 2.08 -14.59 3.81
C ILE A 68 1.70 -15.01 5.23
N LYS A 69 2.68 -15.10 6.13
CA LYS A 69 2.42 -15.48 7.53
C LYS A 69 1.46 -14.50 8.21
N MET A 70 1.63 -13.20 8.00
CA MET A 70 0.70 -12.20 8.55
C MET A 70 -0.70 -12.32 7.96
N TYR A 71 -0.84 -12.66 6.67
CA TYR A 71 -2.14 -12.93 6.06
C TYR A 71 -2.81 -14.14 6.72
N GLU A 72 -2.08 -15.24 6.91
CA GLU A 72 -2.57 -16.46 7.55
C GLU A 72 -2.98 -16.23 9.01
N GLU A 73 -2.18 -15.49 9.78
CA GLU A 73 -2.48 -15.10 11.17
C GLU A 73 -3.75 -14.24 11.26
N ALA A 74 -4.04 -13.44 10.23
CA ALA A 74 -5.27 -12.67 10.11
C ALA A 74 -6.46 -13.48 9.57
N GLY A 75 -6.28 -14.78 9.33
CA GLY A 75 -7.30 -15.70 8.84
C GLY A 75 -7.54 -15.66 7.32
N LEU A 76 -6.60 -15.08 6.57
CA LEU A 76 -6.64 -15.01 5.12
C LEU A 76 -5.80 -16.12 4.48
N LYS A 77 -6.12 -16.42 3.23
CA LYS A 77 -5.32 -17.29 2.36
C LYS A 77 -5.30 -16.74 0.96
N MET A 78 -4.22 -16.98 0.24
CA MET A 78 -4.16 -16.64 -1.18
C MET A 78 -5.19 -17.50 -1.94
N GLY A 79 -5.85 -16.90 -2.94
CA GLY A 79 -6.72 -17.64 -3.85
C GLY A 79 -5.89 -18.54 -4.77
N ASP A 80 -6.39 -19.74 -5.06
CA ASP A 80 -5.67 -20.72 -5.89
C ASP A 80 -5.40 -20.20 -7.32
N ASP A 81 -6.23 -19.28 -7.81
CA ASP A 81 -6.11 -18.65 -9.13
C ASP A 81 -5.38 -17.29 -9.10
N PHE A 82 -4.81 -16.90 -7.95
CA PHE A 82 -4.12 -15.61 -7.83
C PHE A 82 -2.79 -15.63 -8.58
N LYS A 83 -2.61 -14.66 -9.50
CA LYS A 83 -1.50 -14.66 -10.46
C LYS A 83 -0.30 -13.80 -10.06
N GLU A 84 -0.48 -12.90 -9.11
CA GLU A 84 0.61 -12.04 -8.63
C GLU A 84 1.29 -12.65 -7.40
N ALA A 85 2.46 -12.14 -7.05
CA ALA A 85 3.12 -12.52 -5.81
C ALA A 85 2.39 -11.92 -4.59
N PRO A 86 2.38 -12.59 -3.42
CA PRO A 86 1.71 -12.10 -2.20
C PRO A 86 2.23 -10.76 -1.67
N ASP A 87 3.43 -10.34 -2.07
CA ASP A 87 4.07 -9.07 -1.71
C ASP A 87 3.93 -8.00 -2.82
N HIS A 88 3.03 -8.21 -3.78
CA HIS A 88 2.69 -7.18 -4.76
C HIS A 88 2.00 -6.00 -4.04
N ILE A 89 2.34 -4.75 -4.38
CA ILE A 89 1.81 -3.54 -3.70
C ILE A 89 0.29 -3.53 -3.57
N ALA A 90 -0.43 -3.95 -4.60
CA ALA A 90 -1.90 -4.03 -4.58
C ALA A 90 -2.42 -5.00 -3.51
N VAL A 91 -1.73 -6.14 -3.31
CA VAL A 91 -2.08 -7.16 -2.30
C VAL A 91 -1.81 -6.64 -0.90
N GLU A 92 -0.64 -6.03 -0.68
CA GLU A 92 -0.28 -5.47 0.63
C GLU A 92 -1.24 -4.33 1.03
N LEU A 93 -1.67 -3.49 0.07
CA LEU A 93 -2.68 -2.45 0.30
C LEU A 93 -4.09 -3.03 0.55
N GLU A 94 -4.45 -4.12 -0.14
CA GLU A 94 -5.71 -4.83 0.11
C GLU A 94 -5.73 -5.45 1.52
N PHE A 95 -4.60 -5.98 1.98
CA PHE A 95 -4.45 -6.47 3.35
C PHE A 95 -4.65 -5.36 4.38
N MET A 96 -4.05 -4.18 4.18
CA MET A 96 -4.29 -3.02 5.04
C MET A 96 -5.77 -2.61 5.05
N TYR A 97 -6.42 -2.57 3.89
CA TYR A 97 -7.85 -2.32 3.79
C TYR A 97 -8.67 -3.33 4.59
N TYR A 98 -8.35 -4.62 4.49
CA TYR A 98 -9.01 -5.68 5.26
C TYR A 98 -8.88 -5.46 6.77
N LEU A 99 -7.68 -5.13 7.26
CA LEU A 99 -7.44 -4.89 8.68
C LEU A 99 -8.23 -3.68 9.20
N ILE A 100 -8.27 -2.59 8.45
CA ILE A 100 -9.06 -1.39 8.77
C ILE A 100 -10.56 -1.73 8.78
N PHE A 101 -11.03 -2.50 7.80
CA PHE A 101 -12.42 -2.95 7.76
C PHE A 101 -12.78 -3.78 9.00
N LYS A 102 -11.90 -4.70 9.42
CA LYS A 102 -12.10 -5.52 10.61
C LYS A 102 -12.04 -4.74 11.91
N GLU A 103 -11.18 -3.72 12.00
CA GLU A 103 -11.17 -2.75 13.09
C GLU A 103 -12.53 -2.07 13.22
N ILE A 104 -13.06 -1.52 12.11
CA ILE A 104 -14.37 -0.84 12.10
C ILE A 104 -15.48 -1.80 12.53
N GLU A 105 -15.53 -3.02 12.00
CA GLU A 105 -16.53 -4.04 12.41
C GLU A 105 -16.45 -4.36 13.91
N ALA A 106 -15.26 -4.40 14.49
CA ALA A 106 -15.07 -4.65 15.91
C ALA A 106 -15.53 -3.46 16.76
N LEU A 107 -15.21 -2.23 16.34
CA LEU A 107 -15.67 -0.99 17.00
C LEU A 107 -17.19 -0.86 16.99
N GLU A 108 -17.84 -1.13 15.86
CA GLU A 108 -19.31 -1.14 15.74
C GLU A 108 -19.97 -2.15 16.68
N LYS A 109 -19.30 -3.27 16.97
CA LYS A 109 -19.73 -4.29 17.93
C LYS A 109 -19.29 -4.01 19.37
N SER A 110 -18.62 -2.88 19.63
CA SER A 110 -18.02 -2.53 20.92
C SER A 110 -16.99 -3.56 21.42
N GLU A 111 -16.35 -4.29 20.51
CA GLU A 111 -15.29 -5.27 20.78
C GLU A 111 -13.92 -4.59 20.78
N THR A 112 -13.73 -3.66 21.72
CA THR A 112 -12.55 -2.77 21.80
C THR A 112 -11.21 -3.50 21.73
N ASP A 113 -11.05 -4.61 22.48
CA ASP A 113 -9.78 -5.35 22.52
C ASP A 113 -9.42 -5.90 21.12
N LYS A 114 -10.40 -6.39 20.36
CA LYS A 114 -10.17 -6.86 19.00
C LYS A 114 -9.82 -5.73 18.05
N ALA A 115 -10.48 -4.57 18.19
CA ALA A 115 -10.13 -3.40 17.40
C ALA A 115 -8.67 -2.97 17.64
N LEU A 116 -8.23 -2.98 18.91
CA LEU A 116 -6.83 -2.71 19.27
C LEU A 116 -5.86 -3.74 18.67
N ASP A 117 -6.22 -5.02 18.62
CA ASP A 117 -5.38 -6.05 17.99
C ASP A 117 -5.24 -5.84 16.48
N PHE A 118 -6.32 -5.42 15.78
CA PHE A 118 -6.24 -5.06 14.36
C PHE A 118 -5.35 -3.83 14.14
N ILE A 119 -5.46 -2.80 14.98
CA ILE A 119 -4.62 -1.59 14.89
C ILE A 119 -3.14 -1.92 15.12
N LYS A 120 -2.83 -2.78 16.11
CA LYS A 120 -1.46 -3.26 16.33
C LYS A 120 -0.91 -3.98 15.11
N THR A 121 -1.74 -4.84 14.50
CA THR A 121 -1.37 -5.57 13.27
C THR A 121 -1.14 -4.61 12.09
N GLN A 122 -1.99 -3.59 11.93
CA GLN A 122 -1.81 -2.54 10.91
C GLN A 122 -0.49 -1.81 11.09
N ASN A 123 -0.20 -1.32 12.31
CA ASN A 123 1.04 -0.60 12.60
C ASN A 123 2.27 -1.49 12.36
N LEU A 124 2.20 -2.76 12.81
CA LEU A 124 3.27 -3.73 12.58
C LEU A 124 3.54 -3.92 11.08
N PHE A 125 2.50 -4.18 10.30
CA PHE A 125 2.63 -4.41 8.86
C PHE A 125 3.15 -3.16 8.13
N GLN A 126 2.64 -1.99 8.49
CA GLN A 126 3.07 -0.73 7.91
C GLN A 126 4.54 -0.41 8.18
N ASP A 127 4.99 -0.59 9.43
CA ASP A 127 6.38 -0.27 9.83
C ASP A 127 7.39 -1.34 9.38
N GLN A 128 6.99 -2.61 9.35
CA GLN A 128 7.87 -3.70 8.94
C GLN A 128 8.00 -3.84 7.42
N PHE A 129 6.95 -3.52 6.66
CA PHE A 129 6.90 -3.70 5.20
C PHE A 129 6.71 -2.37 4.48
N LEU A 130 5.50 -1.81 4.46
CA LEU A 130 5.12 -0.73 3.54
C LEU A 130 6.08 0.48 3.61
N LYS A 131 6.37 1.01 4.80
CA LYS A 131 7.27 2.17 4.95
C LYS A 131 8.71 1.90 4.50
N LYS A 132 9.16 0.64 4.53
CA LYS A 132 10.54 0.31 4.15
C LYS A 132 10.77 0.31 2.65
N TRP A 133 9.75 -0.01 1.85
CA TRP A 133 9.94 -0.22 0.41
C TRP A 133 9.10 0.69 -0.49
N VAL A 134 7.90 1.11 -0.05
CA VAL A 134 6.98 1.86 -0.92
C VAL A 134 7.56 3.20 -1.34
N GLY A 135 8.31 3.89 -0.47
CA GLY A 135 9.02 5.12 -0.84
C GLY A 135 9.98 4.90 -2.02
N LEU A 136 10.81 3.85 -1.94
CA LEU A 136 11.76 3.49 -3.00
C LEU A 136 11.05 3.08 -4.30
N PHE A 137 9.95 2.34 -4.19
CA PHE A 137 9.09 1.99 -5.33
C PHE A 137 8.51 3.24 -6.00
N CYS A 138 7.99 4.19 -5.22
CA CYS A 138 7.46 5.45 -5.75
C CYS A 138 8.55 6.29 -6.43
N ASP A 139 9.77 6.29 -5.92
CA ASP A 139 10.91 6.97 -6.56
C ASP A 139 11.31 6.30 -7.88
N LYS A 140 11.23 4.96 -7.96
CA LYS A 140 11.42 4.22 -9.21
C LYS A 140 10.35 4.55 -10.25
N ILE A 141 9.09 4.69 -9.84
CA ILE A 141 8.02 5.15 -10.75
C ILE A 141 8.38 6.52 -11.32
N LYS A 142 8.72 7.48 -10.45
CA LYS A 142 9.05 8.85 -10.85
C LYS A 142 10.27 8.95 -11.77
N ALA A 143 11.26 8.08 -11.57
CA ALA A 143 12.44 8.01 -12.44
C ALA A 143 12.16 7.24 -13.76
N GLY A 144 11.17 6.36 -13.77
CA GLY A 144 10.86 5.46 -14.89
C GLY A 144 9.89 6.03 -15.92
N THR A 145 9.27 7.18 -15.67
CA THR A 145 8.29 7.77 -16.59
C THR A 145 8.17 9.29 -16.49
N ASP A 146 7.93 9.93 -17.64
CA ASP A 146 7.50 11.33 -17.72
C ASP A 146 5.95 11.46 -17.66
N ASN A 147 5.23 10.34 -17.49
CA ASN A 147 3.77 10.36 -17.40
C ASN A 147 3.32 10.98 -16.07
N GLU A 148 2.70 12.16 -16.16
CA GLU A 148 2.29 12.97 -15.00
C GLU A 148 1.27 12.26 -14.09
N PHE A 149 0.45 11.34 -14.63
CA PHE A 149 -0.50 10.57 -13.84
C PHE A 149 0.22 9.64 -12.88
N TYR A 150 1.16 8.82 -13.39
CA TYR A 150 1.94 7.91 -12.55
C TYR A 150 2.85 8.64 -11.57
N ASN A 151 3.40 9.79 -11.95
CA ASN A 151 4.19 10.63 -11.04
C ASN A 151 3.34 11.18 -9.88
N SER A 152 2.11 11.63 -10.17
CA SER A 152 1.17 12.12 -9.15
C SER A 152 0.66 10.98 -8.27
N LEU A 153 0.38 9.81 -8.86
CA LEU A 153 -0.02 8.60 -8.13
C LEU A 153 1.08 8.16 -7.15
N ALA A 154 2.33 8.09 -7.61
CA ALA A 154 3.48 7.75 -6.77
C ALA A 154 3.71 8.77 -5.64
N GLY A 155 3.52 10.07 -5.93
CA GLY A 155 3.56 11.10 -4.90
C GLY A 155 2.49 10.90 -3.83
N CYS A 156 1.25 10.69 -4.27
CA CYS A 156 0.11 10.44 -3.37
C CYS A 156 0.35 9.20 -2.48
N LEU A 157 0.74 8.07 -3.08
CA LEU A 157 0.98 6.82 -2.35
C LEU A 157 2.12 6.96 -1.34
N SER A 158 3.26 7.51 -1.75
CA SER A 158 4.43 7.68 -0.87
C SER A 158 4.08 8.53 0.35
N VAL A 159 3.42 9.69 0.15
CA VAL A 159 3.03 10.55 1.27
C VAL A 159 1.98 9.89 2.15
N PHE A 160 1.04 9.15 1.57
CA PHE A 160 0.02 8.43 2.32
C PHE A 160 0.65 7.37 3.24
N ILE A 161 1.54 6.53 2.73
CA ILE A 161 2.19 5.47 3.53
C ILE A 161 3.09 6.03 4.63
N GLU A 162 3.79 7.14 4.36
CA GLU A 162 4.65 7.78 5.36
C GLU A 162 3.86 8.42 6.51
N LYS A 163 2.71 9.02 6.21
CA LYS A 163 1.98 9.86 7.17
C LYS A 163 0.75 9.22 7.80
N ALA A 164 0.12 8.26 7.14
CA ALA A 164 -1.05 7.59 7.70
C ALA A 164 -0.65 6.83 8.98
N GLN A 165 -1.48 6.90 10.02
CA GLN A 165 -1.31 6.12 11.25
C GLN A 165 -2.57 5.29 11.50
N ALA A 166 -2.39 4.02 11.86
CA ALA A 166 -3.52 3.19 12.24
C ALA A 166 -4.14 3.70 13.55
N GLY A 167 -5.47 3.68 13.64
CA GLY A 167 -6.19 4.11 14.84
C GLY A 167 -6.21 5.63 15.07
N ASP A 168 -5.92 6.46 14.06
CA ASP A 168 -6.03 7.92 14.18
C ASP A 168 -7.44 8.39 14.58
N GLU A 169 -8.46 7.61 14.24
CA GLU A 169 -9.87 7.85 14.54
C GLU A 169 -10.32 7.29 15.91
N LEU A 170 -9.45 6.58 16.64
CA LEU A 170 -9.80 6.07 17.96
C LEU A 170 -10.08 7.20 18.97
N PRO A 171 -11.10 7.07 19.84
CA PRO A 171 -11.24 7.90 21.03
C PRO A 171 -9.94 7.93 21.85
N VAL A 172 -9.56 9.11 22.36
CA VAL A 172 -8.30 9.35 23.10
C VAL A 172 -8.05 8.34 24.23
N ALA A 173 -9.12 7.83 24.86
CA ALA A 173 -9.05 6.81 25.92
C ALA A 173 -8.51 5.45 25.44
N LEU A 174 -8.62 5.13 24.15
CA LEU A 174 -8.14 3.87 23.55
C LEU A 174 -6.73 4.00 22.97
N LYS A 175 -6.32 5.22 22.58
CA LYS A 175 -4.96 5.51 22.09
C LYS A 175 -3.88 5.22 23.16
N ALA A 176 -4.20 5.42 24.45
CA ALA A 176 -3.25 5.18 25.54
C ALA A 176 -2.92 3.70 25.82
N SER A 177 -3.74 2.77 25.30
CA SER A 177 -3.57 1.32 25.46
C SER A 177 -3.01 0.64 24.20
N ALA A 178 -2.82 1.40 23.13
CA ALA A 178 -2.33 0.93 21.82
C ALA A 178 -0.82 1.14 21.62
N VAL A 179 -0.14 1.78 22.58
CA VAL A 179 1.31 2.06 22.58
C VAL A 179 2.07 0.99 23.34
#